data_AF-A0A372QYA3-F1
#
_entry.id   AF-A0A372QYA3-F1
#
_cell.length_a   1.000
_cell.length_b   1.000
_cell.length_c   1.000
_cell.angle_alpha   90.00
_cell.angle_beta   90.00
_cell.angle_gamma   90.00
#
_symmetry.space_group_name_H-M   'P 1'
#
loop_
_entity.id
_entity.type
_entity.pdbx_description
1 polymer ?
#
loop_
_entity_poly.entity_id
_entity_poly.type
_entity_poly.pdbx_seq_one_letter_code
_entity_poly.pdbx_strand_id
1 'polypeptide(L)'
;MEAQKSKAKRDDKKRKVNEIIDEMDESKLDNTLNLITNLMESSKERINLISSVQQLSEEEIPAADHPIKTMMCYPKGPNEGKLISPYLQNKAYEYTIGQLSMHFTVECTKLIYEYLLGEEPRNWLSTSTLRTWHQDVSHIHVSSQISQIAMAPAFSIMIDESTYIPKCNADTVATTVINTINKDGLDIKKCSLWITDNIAYLSGDKKGAVVLFTINTND
;
A
#
# COMPACT_ATOMS: atom_id res chain seq x y z
N MET A 1 -45.48 -30.50 -19.64
CA MET A 1 -46.33 -29.36 -19.21
C MET A 1 -45.50 -28.16 -18.72
N GLU A 2 -44.39 -28.35 -17.98
CA GLU A 2 -43.52 -27.25 -17.51
C GLU A 2 -42.75 -26.53 -18.62
N ALA A 3 -42.24 -27.25 -19.63
CA ALA A 3 -41.53 -26.66 -20.77
C ALA A 3 -42.43 -25.76 -21.65
N GLN A 4 -43.73 -26.05 -21.74
CA GLN A 4 -44.69 -25.20 -22.45
C GLN A 4 -45.03 -23.94 -21.64
N LYS A 5 -45.13 -24.04 -20.31
CA LYS A 5 -45.31 -22.89 -19.41
C LYS A 5 -44.09 -21.96 -19.42
N SER A 6 -42.86 -22.49 -19.50
CA SER A 6 -41.65 -21.67 -19.57
C SER A 6 -41.51 -20.94 -20.91
N LYS A 7 -41.90 -21.59 -22.01
CA LYS A 7 -41.91 -20.99 -23.35
C LYS A 7 -42.93 -19.84 -23.45
N ALA A 8 -44.16 -20.05 -23.02
CA ALA A 8 -45.19 -19.01 -23.00
C ALA A 8 -44.79 -17.79 -22.16
N LYS A 9 -44.11 -18.01 -21.02
CA LYS A 9 -43.61 -16.93 -20.15
C LYS A 9 -42.45 -16.16 -20.79
N ARG A 10 -41.65 -16.80 -21.65
CA ARG A 10 -40.58 -16.16 -22.41
C ARG A 10 -41.14 -15.33 -23.57
N ASP A 11 -42.17 -15.84 -24.24
CA ASP A 11 -42.80 -15.16 -25.37
C ASP A 11 -43.60 -13.92 -24.91
N ASP A 12 -44.29 -13.98 -23.76
CA ASP A 12 -44.93 -12.80 -23.16
C ASP A 12 -43.92 -11.70 -22.78
N LYS A 13 -42.75 -12.10 -22.25
CA LYS A 13 -41.67 -11.15 -21.95
C LYS A 13 -41.12 -10.49 -23.22
N LYS A 14 -40.93 -11.25 -24.30
CA LYS A 14 -40.49 -10.69 -25.59
C LYS A 14 -41.47 -9.67 -26.14
N ARG A 15 -42.77 -9.99 -26.07
CA ARG A 15 -43.82 -9.06 -26.52
C ARG A 15 -43.77 -7.73 -25.76
N LYS A 16 -43.70 -7.77 -24.43
CA LYS A 16 -43.60 -6.58 -23.60
C LYS A 16 -42.35 -5.75 -23.86
N VAL A 17 -41.23 -6.40 -24.16
CA VAL A 17 -39.99 -5.70 -24.53
C VAL A 17 -40.15 -4.98 -25.86
N ASN A 18 -40.79 -5.61 -26.85
CA ASN A 18 -41.03 -4.98 -28.15
C ASN A 18 -41.98 -3.78 -28.04
N GLU A 19 -43.06 -3.90 -27.24
CA GLU A 19 -43.99 -2.78 -26.99
C GLU A 19 -43.26 -1.56 -26.39
N ILE A 20 -42.31 -1.78 -25.47
CA ILE A 20 -41.49 -0.72 -24.89
C ILE A 20 -40.53 -0.12 -25.93
N ILE A 21 -39.91 -0.95 -26.77
CA ILE A 21 -38.98 -0.49 -27.82
C ILE A 21 -39.70 0.39 -28.85
N ASP A 22 -40.93 0.02 -29.23
CA ASP A 22 -41.72 0.74 -30.22
C ASP A 22 -42.16 2.14 -29.71
N GLU A 23 -42.22 2.34 -28.39
CA GLU A 23 -42.55 3.63 -27.75
C GLU A 23 -41.31 4.50 -27.44
N MET A 24 -40.10 3.98 -27.66
CA MET A 24 -38.86 4.70 -27.36
C MET A 24 -38.44 5.63 -28.49
N ASP A 25 -38.18 6.89 -28.14
CA ASP A 25 -37.46 7.80 -29.03
C ASP A 25 -35.97 7.44 -29.12
N GLU A 26 -35.31 7.94 -30.17
CA GLU A 26 -33.91 7.64 -30.49
C GLU A 26 -32.95 7.96 -29.32
N SER A 27 -33.24 9.01 -28.55
CA SER A 27 -32.44 9.40 -27.38
C SER A 27 -32.55 8.43 -26.20
N LYS A 28 -33.74 7.85 -25.98
CA LYS A 28 -33.96 6.80 -24.98
C LYS A 28 -33.34 5.49 -25.41
N LEU A 29 -33.34 5.20 -26.71
CA LEU A 29 -32.73 4.00 -27.27
C LEU A 29 -31.22 4.00 -27.06
N ASP A 30 -30.54 5.10 -27.38
CA ASP A 30 -29.09 5.25 -27.17
C ASP A 30 -28.69 5.16 -25.70
N ASN A 31 -29.44 5.82 -24.80
CA ASN A 31 -29.20 5.71 -23.36
C ASN A 31 -29.37 4.27 -22.84
N THR A 32 -30.36 3.55 -23.38
CA THR A 32 -30.61 2.15 -23.00
C THR A 32 -29.52 1.23 -23.53
N LEU A 33 -29.04 1.47 -24.75
CA LEU A 33 -27.92 0.73 -25.34
C LEU A 33 -26.63 0.91 -24.53
N ASN A 34 -26.33 2.15 -24.12
CA ASN A 34 -25.19 2.46 -23.25
C ASN A 34 -25.32 1.77 -21.88
N LEU A 35 -26.51 1.80 -21.27
CA LEU A 35 -26.76 1.09 -20.00
C LEU A 35 -26.53 -0.41 -20.13
N ILE A 36 -27.05 -1.06 -21.20
CA ILE A 36 -26.87 -2.50 -21.43
C ILE A 36 -25.39 -2.84 -21.64
N THR A 37 -24.67 -2.00 -22.39
CA THR A 37 -23.24 -2.20 -22.68
C THR A 37 -22.41 -2.12 -21.40
N ASN A 38 -22.63 -1.09 -20.58
CA ASN A 38 -21.98 -0.93 -19.27
C ASN A 38 -22.32 -2.10 -18.33
N LEU A 39 -23.56 -2.59 -18.36
CA LEU A 39 -24.00 -3.72 -17.54
C LEU A 39 -23.32 -5.03 -17.96
N MET A 40 -23.10 -5.22 -19.26
CA MET A 40 -22.37 -6.36 -19.81
C MET A 40 -20.88 -6.30 -19.48
N GLU A 41 -20.25 -5.15 -19.60
CA GLU A 41 -18.84 -4.94 -19.24
C GLU A 41 -18.62 -5.19 -17.74
N SER A 42 -19.46 -4.60 -16.88
CA SER A 42 -19.44 -4.84 -15.43
C SER A 42 -19.65 -6.33 -15.09
N SER A 43 -20.51 -7.02 -15.84
CA SER A 43 -20.72 -8.47 -15.66
C SER A 43 -19.48 -9.29 -16.04
N LYS A 44 -18.75 -8.88 -17.08
CA LYS A 44 -17.51 -9.53 -17.52
C LYS A 44 -16.37 -9.33 -16.52
N GLU A 45 -16.22 -8.12 -16.00
CA GLU A 45 -15.27 -7.81 -14.91
C GLU A 45 -15.56 -8.63 -13.66
N ARG A 46 -16.83 -8.74 -13.27
CA ARG A 46 -17.27 -9.57 -12.15
C ARG A 46 -16.94 -11.05 -12.36
N ILE A 47 -17.18 -11.59 -13.56
CA ILE A 47 -16.85 -12.99 -13.89
C ILE A 47 -15.34 -13.23 -13.81
N ASN A 48 -14.55 -12.31 -14.35
CA ASN A 48 -13.09 -12.40 -14.29
C ASN A 48 -12.58 -12.36 -12.85
N LEU A 49 -13.11 -11.46 -12.02
CA LEU A 49 -12.75 -11.38 -10.60
C LEU A 49 -13.07 -12.67 -9.85
N ILE A 50 -14.26 -13.25 -10.07
CA ILE A 50 -14.65 -14.53 -9.46
C ILE A 50 -13.68 -15.64 -9.90
N SER A 51 -13.31 -15.69 -11.18
CA SER A 51 -12.34 -16.66 -11.70
C SER A 51 -10.97 -16.49 -11.05
N SER A 52 -10.49 -15.26 -10.83
CA SER A 52 -9.20 -15.00 -10.17
C SER A 52 -9.23 -15.41 -8.70
N VAL A 53 -10.32 -15.13 -7.98
CA VAL A 53 -10.47 -15.53 -6.57
C VAL A 53 -10.51 -17.07 -6.45
N GLN A 54 -11.14 -17.75 -7.41
CA GLN A 54 -11.18 -19.22 -7.45
C GLN A 54 -9.83 -19.88 -7.77
N GLN A 55 -8.86 -19.11 -8.28
CA GLN A 55 -7.50 -19.58 -8.58
C GLN A 55 -6.53 -19.39 -7.40
N LEU A 56 -6.93 -18.68 -6.34
CA LEU A 56 -6.12 -18.54 -5.13
C LEU A 56 -6.02 -19.88 -4.38
N SER A 57 -4.85 -20.16 -3.83
CA SER A 57 -4.63 -21.35 -3.01
C SER A 57 -5.39 -21.28 -1.67
N GLU A 58 -5.63 -22.44 -1.04
CA GLU A 58 -6.33 -22.50 0.26
C GLU A 58 -5.63 -21.72 1.37
N GLU A 59 -4.34 -21.42 1.22
CA GLU A 59 -3.52 -20.64 2.16
C GLU A 59 -3.65 -19.12 1.91
N GLU A 60 -3.89 -18.70 0.68
CA GLU A 60 -4.03 -17.29 0.28
C GLU A 60 -5.43 -16.73 0.59
N ILE A 61 -6.46 -17.59 0.59
CA ILE A 61 -7.84 -17.18 0.85
C ILE A 61 -8.03 -16.58 2.26
N PRO A 62 -7.56 -17.21 3.37
CA PRO A 62 -7.65 -16.63 4.71
C PRO A 62 -6.79 -15.37 4.88
N ALA A 63 -5.63 -15.32 4.21
CA ALA A 63 -4.73 -14.16 4.23
C ALA A 63 -5.36 -12.93 3.54
N ALA A 64 -6.22 -13.14 2.53
CA ALA A 64 -7.00 -12.10 1.90
C ALA A 64 -8.31 -11.76 2.65
N ASP A 65 -8.99 -12.75 3.25
CA ASP A 65 -10.27 -12.56 3.97
C ASP A 65 -10.11 -11.66 5.20
N HIS A 66 -9.01 -11.80 5.94
CA HIS A 66 -8.78 -11.03 7.16
C HIS A 66 -8.70 -9.51 6.91
N PRO A 67 -7.86 -8.99 6.00
CA PRO A 67 -7.85 -7.56 5.67
C PRO A 67 -9.15 -7.08 5.01
N ILE A 68 -9.84 -7.91 4.21
CA ILE A 68 -11.14 -7.51 3.63
C ILE A 68 -12.18 -7.29 4.73
N LYS A 69 -12.29 -8.22 5.69
CA LYS A 69 -13.24 -8.09 6.81
C LYS A 69 -12.88 -7.01 7.82
N THR A 70 -11.58 -6.83 8.09
CA THR A 70 -11.13 -5.92 9.16
C THR A 70 -10.83 -4.51 8.68
N MET A 71 -10.52 -4.32 7.39
CA MET A 71 -10.11 -3.02 6.82
C MET A 71 -10.95 -2.54 5.64
N MET A 72 -11.64 -3.41 4.90
CA MET A 72 -12.42 -3.01 3.70
C MET A 72 -13.93 -2.98 3.93
N CYS A 73 -14.42 -3.45 5.08
CA CYS A 73 -15.83 -3.44 5.46
C CYS A 73 -16.03 -2.69 6.79
N TYR A 74 -17.18 -2.03 6.95
CA TYR A 74 -17.53 -1.45 8.25
C TYR A 74 -17.67 -2.58 9.28
N PRO A 75 -16.89 -2.57 10.38
CA PRO A 75 -16.92 -3.66 11.35
C PRO A 75 -18.15 -3.60 12.26
N LYS A 76 -18.77 -2.41 12.41
CA LYS A 76 -19.96 -2.16 13.25
C LYS A 76 -20.78 -0.98 12.72
N GLY A 77 -22.04 -0.88 13.13
CA GLY A 77 -22.91 0.29 12.92
C GLY A 77 -23.90 0.13 11.75
N PRO A 78 -24.61 1.20 11.33
CA PRO A 78 -25.69 1.12 10.33
C PRO A 78 -25.26 0.60 8.95
N ASN A 79 -23.95 0.62 8.69
CA ASN A 79 -23.33 0.17 7.45
C ASN A 79 -22.48 -1.09 7.65
N GLU A 80 -22.59 -1.78 8.80
CA GLU A 80 -21.85 -3.01 9.09
C GLU A 80 -21.91 -4.01 7.93
N GLY A 81 -20.76 -4.55 7.56
CA GLY A 81 -20.61 -5.49 6.44
C GLY A 81 -20.67 -4.84 5.04
N LYS A 82 -20.97 -3.54 4.92
CA LYS A 82 -20.83 -2.83 3.64
C LYS A 82 -19.37 -2.50 3.38
N LEU A 83 -18.99 -2.51 2.11
CA LEU A 83 -17.70 -2.04 1.64
C LEU A 83 -17.50 -0.56 2.00
N ILE A 84 -16.33 -0.27 2.57
CA ILE A 84 -15.87 1.09 2.83
C ILE A 84 -15.70 1.81 1.48
N SER A 85 -15.89 3.12 1.43
CA SER A 85 -16.01 3.91 0.18
C SER A 85 -14.99 3.54 -0.92
N PRO A 86 -15.33 3.67 -2.22
CA PRO A 86 -14.41 3.38 -3.33
C PRO A 86 -13.06 4.09 -3.23
N TYR A 87 -13.03 5.27 -2.61
CA TYR A 87 -11.79 5.98 -2.27
C TYR A 87 -10.91 5.10 -1.36
N LEU A 88 -11.41 4.63 -0.22
CA LEU A 88 -10.65 3.84 0.73
C LEU A 88 -10.28 2.43 0.19
N GLN A 89 -11.07 1.86 -0.73
CA GLN A 89 -10.71 0.63 -1.45
C GLN A 89 -9.48 0.82 -2.34
N ASN A 90 -9.45 1.90 -3.13
CA ASN A 90 -8.26 2.25 -3.93
C ASN A 90 -7.05 2.50 -3.01
N LYS A 91 -7.26 3.11 -1.83
CA LYS A 91 -6.20 3.40 -0.87
C LYS A 91 -5.62 2.12 -0.22
N ALA A 92 -6.45 1.14 0.06
CA ALA A 92 -6.01 -0.15 0.57
C ALA A 92 -5.30 -0.98 -0.53
N TYR A 93 -5.71 -0.85 -1.78
CA TYR A 93 -4.97 -1.42 -2.93
C TYR A 93 -3.57 -0.80 -3.07
N GLU A 94 -3.45 0.53 -3.02
CA GLU A 94 -2.15 1.24 -3.02
C GLU A 94 -1.23 0.80 -1.86
N TYR A 95 -1.80 0.52 -0.68
CA TYR A 95 -1.09 -0.06 0.47
C TYR A 95 -0.55 -1.47 0.18
N THR A 96 -1.39 -2.35 -0.38
CA THR A 96 -1.00 -3.74 -0.68
C THR A 96 0.09 -3.88 -1.74
N ILE A 97 0.26 -2.88 -2.63
CA ILE A 97 1.30 -2.88 -3.67
C ILE A 97 2.59 -2.13 -3.27
N GLY A 98 2.69 -1.66 -2.02
CA GLY A 98 3.92 -1.05 -1.47
C GLY A 98 4.29 0.33 -2.05
N GLN A 99 3.35 1.04 -2.70
CA GLN A 99 3.62 2.32 -3.37
C GLN A 99 3.26 3.55 -2.52
N LEU A 100 3.43 3.50 -1.21
CA LEU A 100 3.02 4.61 -0.34
C LEU A 100 4.08 5.72 -0.33
N SER A 101 3.77 6.84 -0.97
CA SER A 101 4.52 8.07 -0.76
C SER A 101 4.27 8.63 0.64
N MET A 102 5.25 9.32 1.24
CA MET A 102 5.05 9.99 2.54
C MET A 102 3.88 10.98 2.54
N HIS A 103 3.63 11.65 1.41
CA HIS A 103 2.48 12.54 1.25
C HIS A 103 1.16 11.76 1.42
N PHE A 104 1.07 10.59 0.81
CA PHE A 104 -0.10 9.73 0.96
C PHE A 104 -0.30 9.28 2.40
N THR A 105 0.76 8.84 3.07
CA THR A 105 0.66 8.38 4.46
C THR A 105 0.14 9.50 5.38
N VAL A 106 0.54 10.75 5.12
CA VAL A 106 -0.01 11.92 5.81
C VAL A 106 -1.51 12.07 5.58
N GLU A 107 -1.96 12.04 4.32
CA GLU A 107 -3.39 12.20 3.99
C GLU A 107 -4.26 11.09 4.59
N CYS A 108 -3.80 9.83 4.54
CA CYS A 108 -4.50 8.73 5.20
C CYS A 108 -4.53 8.88 6.73
N THR A 109 -3.42 9.30 7.33
CA THR A 109 -3.36 9.54 8.78
C THR A 109 -4.30 10.67 9.18
N LYS A 110 -4.45 11.71 8.35
CA LYS A 110 -5.40 12.80 8.60
C LYS A 110 -6.85 12.30 8.61
N LEU A 111 -7.22 11.50 7.61
CA LEU A 111 -8.56 10.91 7.52
C LEU A 111 -8.88 10.00 8.71
N ILE A 112 -7.92 9.18 9.13
CA ILE A 112 -8.08 8.31 10.31
C ILE A 112 -8.21 9.16 11.58
N TYR A 113 -7.38 10.19 11.75
CA TYR A 113 -7.45 11.10 12.90
C TYR A 113 -8.83 11.79 12.96
N GLU A 114 -9.29 12.36 11.85
CA GLU A 114 -10.59 13.01 11.76
C GLU A 114 -11.73 12.04 12.05
N TYR A 115 -11.66 10.82 11.52
CA TYR A 115 -12.64 9.78 11.81
C TYR A 115 -12.70 9.42 13.29
N LEU A 116 -11.55 9.29 13.96
CA LEU A 116 -11.47 8.87 15.36
C LEU A 116 -11.86 9.99 16.34
N LEU A 117 -11.56 11.24 16.00
CA LEU A 117 -11.63 12.38 16.93
C LEU A 117 -12.70 13.41 16.57
N GLY A 118 -13.29 13.32 15.37
CA GLY A 118 -14.33 14.22 14.89
C GLY A 118 -13.84 15.64 14.56
N GLU A 119 -12.53 15.86 14.53
CA GLU A 119 -11.90 17.12 14.15
C GLU A 119 -10.75 16.88 13.16
N GLU A 120 -10.58 17.78 12.19
CA GLU A 120 -9.43 17.74 11.30
C GLU A 120 -8.15 17.96 12.13
N PRO A 121 -7.10 17.14 11.96
CA PRO A 121 -5.82 17.45 12.57
C PRO A 121 -5.39 18.81 12.02
N ARG A 122 -5.19 19.78 12.91
CA ARG A 122 -4.65 21.10 12.52
C ARG A 122 -3.35 20.90 11.72
N ASN A 123 -2.78 21.98 11.21
CA ASN A 123 -1.58 22.03 10.37
C ASN A 123 -0.30 21.38 10.95
N TRP A 124 -0.38 20.73 12.12
CA TRP A 124 0.68 19.96 12.74
C TRP A 124 0.95 18.62 12.04
N LEU A 125 -0.02 17.99 11.37
CA LEU A 125 0.20 16.71 10.68
C LEU A 125 0.65 16.94 9.23
N SER A 126 1.94 16.77 8.98
CA SER A 126 2.60 17.02 7.70
C SER A 126 3.63 15.93 7.37
N THR A 127 4.21 15.97 6.17
CA THR A 127 5.27 15.02 5.77
C THR A 127 6.52 15.14 6.62
N SER A 128 6.86 16.35 7.07
CA SER A 128 7.99 16.56 8.00
C SER A 128 7.67 15.99 9.38
N THR A 129 6.46 16.20 9.89
CA THR A 129 6.02 15.65 11.18
C THR A 129 6.08 14.12 11.18
N LEU A 130 5.53 13.50 10.14
CA LEU A 130 5.52 12.05 10.00
C LEU A 130 6.94 11.48 9.88
N ARG A 131 7.83 12.19 9.16
CA ARG A 131 9.26 11.83 9.09
C ARG A 131 9.90 11.86 10.47
N THR A 132 9.71 12.93 11.23
CA THR A 132 10.26 13.07 12.58
C THR A 132 9.77 11.93 13.47
N TRP A 133 8.47 11.62 13.44
CA TRP A 133 7.92 10.50 14.21
C TRP A 133 8.53 9.15 13.82
N HIS A 134 8.74 8.90 12.53
CA HIS A 134 9.43 7.70 12.07
C HIS A 134 10.86 7.62 12.62
N GLN A 135 11.59 8.74 12.59
CA GLN A 135 12.93 8.83 13.15
C GLN A 135 12.95 8.59 14.66
N ASP A 136 11.98 9.16 15.40
CA ASP A 136 11.86 8.97 16.85
C ASP A 136 11.56 7.52 17.21
N VAL A 137 10.62 6.87 16.52
CA VAL A 137 10.28 5.45 16.73
C VAL A 137 11.46 4.54 16.39
N SER A 138 12.13 4.79 15.26
CA SER A 138 13.34 4.05 14.88
C SER A 138 14.43 4.20 15.94
N HIS A 139 14.66 5.42 16.42
CA HIS A 139 15.63 5.69 17.49
C HIS A 139 15.29 4.96 18.80
N ILE A 140 14.02 4.90 19.20
CA ILE A 140 13.58 4.13 20.38
C ILE A 140 13.91 2.64 20.19
N HIS A 141 13.60 2.08 19.01
CA HIS A 141 13.85 0.68 18.71
C HIS A 141 15.34 0.34 18.73
N VAL A 142 16.17 1.18 18.09
CA VAL A 142 17.63 1.02 18.08
C VAL A 142 18.19 1.17 19.50
N SER A 143 17.78 2.21 20.24
CA SER A 143 18.22 2.44 21.62
C SER A 143 17.89 1.26 22.54
N SER A 144 16.74 0.60 22.34
CA SER A 144 16.36 -0.57 23.14
C SER A 144 17.28 -1.78 22.93
N GLN A 145 17.95 -1.85 21.78
CA GLN A 145 18.82 -2.97 21.40
C GLN A 145 20.31 -2.60 21.45
N ILE A 146 20.64 -1.31 21.61
CA ILE A 146 22.00 -0.82 21.44
C ILE A 146 23.01 -1.49 22.37
N SER A 147 22.62 -1.74 23.62
CA SER A 147 23.48 -2.43 24.59
C SER A 147 23.79 -3.87 24.16
N GLN A 148 22.84 -4.56 23.54
CA GLN A 148 23.03 -5.93 23.05
C GLN A 148 23.93 -5.93 21.81
N ILE A 149 23.72 -4.97 20.90
CA ILE A 149 24.52 -4.78 19.69
C ILE A 149 25.96 -4.44 20.05
N ALA A 150 26.19 -3.56 21.03
CA ALA A 150 27.51 -3.18 21.50
C ALA A 150 28.32 -4.36 22.05
N MET A 151 27.62 -5.30 22.71
CA MET A 151 28.21 -6.53 23.25
C MET A 151 28.44 -7.62 22.18
N ALA A 152 27.80 -7.52 21.02
CA ALA A 152 27.95 -8.50 19.96
C ALA A 152 29.41 -8.51 19.42
N PRO A 153 29.89 -9.66 18.92
CA PRO A 153 31.19 -9.74 18.25
C PRO A 153 31.18 -9.03 16.89
N ALA A 154 30.01 -8.91 16.27
CA ALA A 154 29.78 -8.30 14.98
C ALA A 154 28.33 -7.82 14.86
N PHE A 155 28.07 -6.79 14.06
CA PHE A 155 26.72 -6.33 13.72
C PHE A 155 26.64 -5.87 12.26
N SER A 156 25.41 -5.72 11.78
CA SER A 156 25.12 -5.19 10.44
C SER A 156 24.09 -4.07 10.51
N ILE A 157 24.16 -3.13 9.58
CA ILE A 157 23.24 -1.98 9.52
C ILE A 157 22.51 -1.93 8.17
N MET A 158 21.21 -1.66 8.21
CA MET A 158 20.44 -1.29 7.02
C MET A 158 20.22 0.22 7.02
N ILE A 159 20.53 0.86 5.90
CA ILE A 159 20.25 2.28 5.64
C ILE A 159 19.08 2.32 4.67
N ASP A 160 17.92 2.74 5.15
CA ASP A 160 16.68 2.85 4.39
C ASP A 160 16.27 4.32 4.16
N GLU A 161 15.10 4.55 3.56
CA GLU A 161 14.57 5.88 3.28
C GLU A 161 14.26 6.73 4.53
N SER A 162 14.26 6.12 5.73
CA SER A 162 14.11 6.86 7.00
C SER A 162 15.39 7.59 7.41
N THR A 163 16.54 7.19 6.85
CA THR A 163 17.82 7.84 7.08
C THR A 163 17.94 9.09 6.21
N TYR A 164 18.11 10.26 6.83
CA TYR A 164 18.29 11.50 6.08
C TYR A 164 19.65 11.52 5.38
N ILE A 165 19.63 11.40 4.06
CA ILE A 165 20.81 11.49 3.21
C ILE A 165 20.66 12.76 2.34
N PRO A 166 21.38 13.85 2.65
CA PRO A 166 21.18 15.14 1.97
C PRO A 166 21.56 15.10 0.48
N LYS A 167 22.45 14.19 0.08
CA LYS A 167 22.79 13.89 -1.31
C LYS A 167 23.04 12.40 -1.48
N CYS A 168 22.35 11.77 -2.42
CA CYS A 168 22.52 10.34 -2.74
C CYS A 168 23.79 10.13 -3.60
N ASN A 169 24.95 10.34 -3.01
CA ASN A 169 26.25 9.99 -3.60
C ASN A 169 27.06 9.15 -2.60
N ALA A 170 28.05 8.44 -3.10
CA ALA A 170 28.82 7.48 -2.33
C ALA A 170 29.48 8.05 -1.06
N ASP A 171 30.03 9.26 -1.14
CA ASP A 171 30.73 9.92 -0.04
C ASP A 171 29.78 10.30 1.10
N THR A 172 28.66 10.93 0.74
CA THR A 172 27.63 11.33 1.71
C THR A 172 27.01 10.11 2.37
N VAL A 173 26.75 9.04 1.61
CA VAL A 173 26.21 7.79 2.16
C VAL A 173 27.19 7.15 3.13
N ALA A 174 28.45 6.95 2.72
CA ALA A 174 29.48 6.34 3.58
C ALA A 174 29.67 7.14 4.89
N THR A 175 29.74 8.46 4.78
CA THR A 175 29.85 9.37 5.93
C THR A 175 28.63 9.28 6.85
N THR A 176 27.42 9.20 6.29
CA THR A 176 26.19 9.02 7.08
C THR A 176 26.23 7.70 7.86
N VAL A 177 26.64 6.59 7.24
CA VAL A 177 26.75 5.29 7.93
C VAL A 177 27.74 5.37 9.11
N ILE A 178 28.93 5.92 8.87
CA ILE A 178 29.97 6.09 9.90
C ILE A 178 29.45 6.95 11.06
N ASN A 179 28.81 8.07 10.75
CA ASN A 179 28.28 8.99 11.75
C ASN A 179 27.16 8.34 12.59
N THR A 180 26.28 7.56 11.97
CA THR A 180 25.23 6.82 12.70
C THR A 180 25.83 5.82 13.67
N ILE A 181 26.78 4.99 13.22
CA ILE A 181 27.48 4.02 14.08
C ILE A 181 28.12 4.72 15.28
N ASN A 182 28.86 5.80 15.03
CA ASN A 182 29.57 6.53 16.07
C ASN A 182 28.61 7.24 17.03
N LYS A 183 27.53 7.84 16.52
CA LYS A 183 26.50 8.52 17.32
C LYS A 183 25.84 7.55 18.30
N ASP A 184 25.62 6.32 17.87
CA ASP A 184 24.99 5.28 18.69
C ASP A 184 25.98 4.55 19.62
N GLY A 185 27.25 4.99 19.65
CA GLY A 185 28.28 4.45 20.53
C GLY A 185 28.74 3.04 20.16
N LEU A 186 28.50 2.61 18.91
CA LEU A 186 28.90 1.30 18.41
C LEU A 186 30.34 1.32 17.90
N ASP A 187 31.04 0.20 18.10
CA ASP A 187 32.38 0.03 17.55
C ASP A 187 32.30 -0.24 16.04
N ILE A 188 32.76 0.73 15.25
CA ILE A 188 32.73 0.64 13.80
C ILE A 188 33.51 -0.54 13.23
N LYS A 189 34.53 -1.04 13.94
CA LYS A 189 35.32 -2.21 13.52
C LYS A 189 34.52 -3.51 13.63
N LYS A 190 33.42 -3.51 14.39
CA LYS A 190 32.49 -4.65 14.49
C LYS A 190 31.39 -4.62 13.43
N CYS A 191 31.26 -3.55 12.67
CA CYS A 191 30.31 -3.48 11.56
C CYS A 191 30.80 -4.39 10.41
N SER A 192 30.17 -5.56 10.26
CA SER A 192 30.60 -6.58 9.29
C SER A 192 29.98 -6.39 7.91
N LEU A 193 28.79 -5.77 7.86
CA LEU A 193 28.07 -5.53 6.62
C LEU A 193 27.11 -4.36 6.81
N TRP A 194 26.95 -3.55 5.78
CA TRP A 194 25.82 -2.64 5.70
C TRP A 194 25.13 -2.74 4.34
N ILE A 195 23.83 -2.52 4.34
CA ILE A 195 22.95 -2.66 3.17
C ILE A 195 22.07 -1.42 3.03
N THR A 196 21.58 -1.18 1.83
CA THR A 196 20.62 -0.11 1.53
C THR A 196 19.68 -0.56 0.43
N ASP A 197 18.46 -0.04 0.45
CA ASP A 197 17.46 -0.19 -0.61
C ASP A 197 17.92 0.40 -1.96
N ASN A 198 18.88 1.32 -1.95
CA ASN A 198 19.36 2.02 -3.14
C ASN A 198 20.80 1.66 -3.49
N ILE A 199 20.93 0.67 -4.37
CA ILE A 199 22.22 0.10 -4.79
C ILE A 199 23.02 1.01 -5.75
N ALA A 200 22.42 2.10 -6.25
CA ALA A 200 22.99 2.91 -7.33
C ALA A 200 24.33 3.57 -6.97
N TYR A 201 24.57 3.80 -5.68
CA TYR A 201 25.79 4.44 -5.15
C TYR A 201 26.68 3.48 -4.33
N LEU A 202 26.26 2.21 -4.18
CA LEU A 202 27.02 1.20 -3.44
C LEU A 202 28.27 0.74 -4.19
N SER A 203 28.11 0.48 -5.48
CA SER A 203 29.15 -0.14 -6.31
C SER A 203 29.91 0.91 -7.13
N GLY A 204 31.23 0.81 -7.13
CA GLY A 204 32.11 1.70 -7.88
C GLY A 204 33.55 1.45 -7.49
N ASP A 205 34.37 1.08 -8.48
CA ASP A 205 35.72 0.50 -8.33
C ASP A 205 36.61 1.23 -7.30
N LYS A 206 36.55 2.57 -7.27
CA LYS A 206 37.28 3.43 -6.30
C LYS A 206 36.44 4.53 -5.65
N LYS A 207 35.15 4.57 -5.96
CA LYS A 207 34.26 5.68 -5.57
C LYS A 207 32.88 5.19 -5.10
N GLY A 208 32.68 3.88 -4.95
CA GLY A 208 31.46 3.35 -4.37
C GLY A 208 31.41 3.59 -2.86
N ALA A 209 30.22 3.71 -2.29
CA ALA A 209 30.03 3.99 -0.87
C ALA A 209 30.68 2.92 0.02
N VAL A 210 30.65 1.65 -0.40
CA VAL A 210 31.26 0.53 0.34
C VAL A 210 32.79 0.66 0.37
N VAL A 211 33.38 1.07 -0.75
CA VAL A 211 34.83 1.28 -0.85
C VAL A 211 35.25 2.45 0.03
N LEU A 212 34.53 3.57 -0.04
CA LEU A 212 34.80 4.75 0.81
C LEU A 212 34.60 4.46 2.29
N PHE A 213 33.56 3.71 2.66
CA PHE A 213 33.38 3.22 4.03
C PHE A 213 34.60 2.43 4.47
N THR A 214 35.01 1.41 3.70
CA THR A 214 36.14 0.54 4.03
C THR A 214 37.44 1.32 4.19
N ILE A 215 37.71 2.30 3.31
CA ILE A 215 38.89 3.18 3.41
C ILE A 215 38.85 3.97 4.73
N ASN A 216 37.70 4.57 5.05
CA ASN A 216 37.56 5.45 6.21
C ASN A 216 37.47 4.71 7.56
N THR A 217 37.33 3.38 7.56
CA THR A 217 37.18 2.57 8.78
C THR A 217 38.37 1.64 9.07
N ASN A 218 39.26 1.42 8.09
CA ASN A 218 40.41 0.52 8.23
C ASN A 218 41.75 1.25 8.50
N ASP A 219 41.74 2.56 8.73
CA ASP A 219 42.86 3.30 9.30
C ASP A 219 42.95 3.14 10.84
#